data_AF-M0QZF0-F1
#
_entry.id   AF-M0QZF0-F1
#
_cell.length_a   1.000
_cell.length_b   1.000
_cell.length_c   1.000
_cell.angle_alpha   90.00
_cell.angle_beta   90.00
_cell.angle_gamma   90.00
#
_symmetry.space_group_name_H-M   'P 1'
#
loop_
_entity.id
_entity.type
_entity.pdbx_description
1 polymer ?
#
loop_
_entity_poly.entity_id
_entity_poly.type
_entity_poly.pdbx_seq_one_letter_code
_entity_poly.pdbx_strand_id
1 'polypeptide(L)'
;MSYFGEHFWGEKNHGFEVLYHSVKQGPISTKELADFIRERATIEETYSKAMAKLSKLASNGTPMGTFAPLWEVFRVSSDKLALCHLELTRKL
;
A
#
# COMPACT_ATOMS: atom_id res chain seq x y z
N MET A 1 11.78 1.25 -34.19
CA MET A 1 13.05 1.96 -33.90
C MET A 1 13.63 1.41 -32.61
N SER A 2 14.94 1.21 -32.57
CA SER A 2 15.64 0.63 -31.42
C SER A 2 16.41 1.74 -30.71
N TYR A 3 15.81 2.33 -29.67
CA TYR A 3 16.40 3.47 -28.96
C TYR A 3 17.82 3.19 -28.46
N PHE A 4 18.10 2.00 -27.92
CA PHE A 4 19.44 1.66 -27.45
C PHE A 4 20.43 1.48 -28.61
N GLY A 5 19.99 0.88 -29.72
CA GLY A 5 20.83 0.69 -30.90
C GLY A 5 21.16 1.97 -31.66
N GLU A 6 20.41 3.05 -31.42
CA GLU A 6 20.56 4.33 -32.12
C GLU A 6 21.37 5.36 -31.30
N HIS A 7 21.42 5.25 -29.96
CA HIS A 7 21.88 6.35 -29.09
C HIS A 7 23.08 6.05 -28.18
N PHE A 8 23.62 4.82 -28.16
CA PHE A 8 24.68 4.41 -27.21
C PHE A 8 26.02 4.09 -27.90
N TRP A 9 26.41 4.85 -28.92
CA TRP A 9 27.72 4.69 -29.59
C TRP A 9 28.74 5.69 -29.04
N GLY A 10 28.63 6.98 -29.41
CA GLY A 10 29.49 8.07 -28.94
C GLY A 10 30.98 7.92 -29.30
N GLU A 11 31.75 9.01 -29.32
CA GLU A 11 33.17 8.95 -29.72
C GLU A 11 34.06 8.11 -28.79
N LYS A 12 33.62 7.93 -27.54
CA LYS A 12 34.35 7.17 -26.52
C LYS A 12 33.99 5.68 -26.47
N ASN A 13 33.00 5.22 -27.25
CA ASN A 13 32.54 3.82 -27.28
C ASN A 13 32.12 3.23 -25.91
N HIS A 14 31.73 4.06 -24.93
CA HIS A 14 31.36 3.62 -23.57
C HIS A 14 29.90 3.19 -23.42
N GLY A 15 29.10 3.18 -24.48
CA GLY A 15 27.66 2.94 -24.35
C GLY A 15 27.28 1.57 -23.76
N PHE A 16 28.08 0.53 -24.00
CA PHE A 16 27.88 -0.77 -23.35
C PHE A 16 28.01 -0.67 -21.82
N GLU A 17 29.03 0.03 -21.31
CA GLU A 17 29.25 0.19 -19.88
C GLU A 17 28.09 0.93 -19.22
N VAL A 18 27.59 2.00 -19.87
CA VAL A 18 26.42 2.75 -19.41
C VAL A 18 25.18 1.85 -19.32
N LEU A 19 24.89 1.09 -20.38
CA LEU A 19 23.75 0.17 -20.40
C LEU A 19 23.89 -0.95 -19.35
N TYR A 20 25.08 -1.52 -19.23
CA TYR A 20 25.36 -2.59 -18.28
C TYR A 20 25.21 -2.11 -16.82
N HIS A 21 25.71 -0.91 -16.50
CA HIS A 21 25.51 -0.31 -15.19
C HIS A 21 24.03 0.01 -14.93
N SER A 22 23.31 0.54 -15.93
CA SER A 22 21.87 0.80 -15.82
C SER A 22 21.08 -0.46 -15.49
N VAL A 23 21.34 -1.58 -16.18
CA VAL A 23 20.70 -2.87 -15.88
C VAL A 23 21.02 -3.34 -14.46
N LYS A 24 22.25 -3.14 -13.98
CA LYS A 24 22.64 -3.47 -12.61
C LYS A 24 21.91 -2.67 -11.53
N GLN A 25 21.35 -1.51 -11.86
CA GLN A 25 20.50 -0.74 -10.94
C GLN A 25 19.08 -1.31 -10.82
N GLY A 26 18.65 -2.17 -11.76
CA GLY A 26 17.30 -2.77 -11.75
C GLY A 26 16.92 -3.47 -10.44
N PRO A 27 17.78 -4.34 -9.87
CA PRO A 27 17.53 -4.94 -8.56
C PRO A 27 17.39 -3.93 -7.42
N ILE A 28 18.10 -2.80 -7.47
CA ILE A 28 18.00 -1.73 -6.47
C ILE A 28 16.63 -1.07 -6.55
N SER A 29 16.19 -0.67 -7.74
CA SER A 29 14.85 -0.09 -7.93
C SER A 29 13.73 -1.08 -7.56
N THR A 30 13.93 -2.37 -7.83
CA THR A 30 12.97 -3.41 -7.44
C THR A 30 12.87 -3.54 -5.91
N LYS A 31 14.01 -3.46 -5.22
CA LYS A 31 14.05 -3.47 -3.75
C LYS A 31 13.36 -2.23 -3.17
N GLU A 32 13.68 -1.05 -3.68
CA GLU A 32 13.06 0.22 -3.24
C GLU A 32 11.53 0.18 -3.40
N LEU A 33 11.04 -0.35 -4.52
CA LEU A 33 9.60 -0.53 -4.74
C LEU A 33 8.98 -1.52 -3.74
N ALA A 34 9.64 -2.67 -3.51
CA ALA A 34 9.17 -3.66 -2.54
C ALA A 34 9.14 -3.09 -1.11
N ASP A 35 10.14 -2.31 -0.74
CA ASP A 35 10.22 -1.64 0.57
C ASP A 35 9.11 -0.61 0.72
N PHE A 36 8.83 0.18 -0.32
CA PHE A 36 7.71 1.12 -0.34
C PHE A 36 6.35 0.43 -0.19
N ILE A 37 6.10 -0.66 -0.93
CA ILE A 37 4.85 -1.42 -0.86
C ILE A 37 4.67 -2.02 0.54
N ARG A 38 5.75 -2.51 1.17
CA ARG A 38 5.71 -3.03 2.54
C ARG A 38 5.34 -1.97 3.56
N GLU A 39 5.88 -0.76 3.43
CA GLU A 39 5.52 0.36 4.30
C GLU A 39 4.05 0.75 4.10
N ARG A 40 3.59 0.80 2.85
CA ARG A 40 2.17 1.01 2.54
C ARG A 40 1.28 -0.05 3.18
N ALA A 41 1.65 -1.33 3.10
CA ALA A 41 0.90 -2.42 3.71
C ALA A 41 0.83 -2.28 5.24
N THR A 42 1.92 -1.84 5.89
CA THR A 42 1.98 -1.55 7.33
C THR A 42 1.01 -0.44 7.74
N ILE A 43 0.92 0.62 6.94
CA ILE A 43 -0.02 1.72 7.16
C ILE A 43 -1.47 1.22 7.06
N GLU A 44 -1.79 0.45 6.01
CA GLU A 44 -3.13 -0.11 5.81
C GLU A 44 -3.53 -1.07 6.96
N GLU A 45 -2.59 -1.89 7.45
CA GLU A 45 -2.84 -2.78 8.58
C GLU A 45 -3.14 -1.99 9.87
N THR A 46 -2.40 -0.90 10.10
CA THR A 46 -2.63 0.00 11.23
C THR A 46 -4.02 0.63 11.14
N TYR A 47 -4.43 1.06 9.95
CA TYR A 47 -5.76 1.62 9.69
C TYR A 47 -6.86 0.60 9.96
N SER A 48 -6.69 -0.64 9.48
CA SER A 48 -7.60 -1.76 9.76
C SER A 48 -7.78 -1.98 11.27
N LYS A 49 -6.68 -2.07 12.02
CA LYS A 49 -6.72 -2.24 13.49
C LYS A 49 -7.42 -1.07 14.19
N ALA A 50 -7.18 0.16 13.75
CA ALA A 50 -7.84 1.34 14.31
C ALA A 50 -9.35 1.32 14.07
N MET A 51 -9.80 0.97 12.85
CA MET A 51 -11.21 0.83 12.52
C MET A 51 -11.89 -0.32 13.29
N ALA A 52 -11.21 -1.44 13.48
CA ALA A 52 -11.71 -2.55 14.30
C ALA A 52 -11.89 -2.12 15.77
N LYS A 53 -10.95 -1.33 16.31
CA LYS A 53 -11.07 -0.74 17.65
C LYS A 53 -12.26 0.22 17.74
N LEU A 54 -12.49 1.04 16.72
CA LEU A 54 -13.63 1.96 16.65
C LEU A 54 -14.97 1.20 16.61
N SER A 55 -15.05 0.13 15.81
CA SER A 55 -16.20 -0.79 15.81
C SER A 55 -16.50 -1.32 17.20
N LYS A 56 -15.48 -1.81 17.92
CA LYS A 56 -15.63 -2.29 19.31
C LYS A 56 -16.10 -1.20 20.28
N LEU A 57 -15.66 0.04 20.09
CA LEU A 57 -16.14 1.17 20.90
C LEU A 57 -17.63 1.44 20.66
N ALA A 58 -18.08 1.38 19.40
CA ALA A 58 -19.49 1.53 19.07
C ALA A 58 -20.37 0.44 19.72
N SER A 59 -19.85 -0.80 19.85
CA SER A 59 -20.54 -1.88 20.59
C SER A 59 -20.78 -1.58 22.08
N ASN A 60 -19.99 -0.66 22.66
CA ASN A 60 -20.14 -0.23 24.07
C ASN A 60 -21.00 1.03 24.21
N GLY A 61 -21.63 1.50 23.13
CA GLY A 61 -22.53 2.65 23.16
C GLY A 61 -23.74 2.43 24.09
N THR A 62 -24.34 3.53 24.57
CA THR A 62 -25.51 3.44 25.46
C THR A 62 -26.65 2.67 24.77
N PRO A 63 -27.24 1.65 25.42
CA PRO A 63 -28.35 0.89 24.85
C PRO A 63 -29.70 1.62 24.99
N MET A 64 -29.72 2.80 25.62
CA MET A 64 -30.94 3.54 25.93
C MET A 64 -31.15 4.74 25.00
N GLY A 65 -32.43 5.07 24.79
CA GLY A 65 -32.85 6.22 24.01
C GLY A 65 -33.01 5.92 22.52
N THR A 66 -33.62 6.86 21.80
CA THR A 66 -33.91 6.72 20.36
C THR A 66 -32.66 6.68 19.48
N PHE A 67 -31.49 7.07 20.03
CA PHE A 67 -30.21 6.99 19.34
C PHE A 67 -29.58 5.59 19.39
N ALA A 68 -29.97 4.71 20.32
CA ALA A 68 -29.31 3.43 20.54
C ALA A 68 -29.13 2.57 19.26
N PRO A 69 -30.11 2.48 18.33
CA PRO A 69 -29.94 1.72 17.09
C PRO A 69 -28.84 2.25 16.16
N LEU A 70 -28.46 3.53 16.26
CA LEU A 70 -27.43 4.12 15.41
C LEU A 70 -26.03 3.61 15.79
N TRP A 71 -25.81 3.19 17.04
CA TRP A 71 -24.55 2.54 17.44
C TRP A 71 -24.27 1.27 16.63
N GLU A 72 -25.30 0.51 16.30
CA GLU A 72 -25.18 -0.67 15.47
C GLU A 72 -24.76 -0.33 14.03
N VAL A 73 -25.27 0.77 13.48
CA VAL A 73 -24.87 1.27 12.14
C VAL A 73 -23.39 1.66 12.15
N PHE A 74 -22.93 2.37 13.18
CA PHE A 74 -21.52 2.73 13.33
C PHE A 74 -20.61 1.52 13.52
N ARG A 75 -21.06 0.53 14.29
CA ARG A 75 -20.34 -0.73 14.49
C ARG A 75 -20.14 -1.47 13.18
N VAL A 76 -21.23 -1.75 12.45
CA VAL A 76 -21.19 -2.52 11.20
C VAL A 76 -20.40 -1.81 10.11
N SER A 77 -20.58 -0.49 9.95
CA SER A 77 -19.83 0.28 8.95
C SER A 77 -18.33 0.31 9.26
N SER A 78 -17.96 0.51 10.52
CA SER A 78 -16.55 0.51 10.95
C SER A 78 -15.90 -0.86 10.77
N ASP A 79 -16.63 -1.94 11.07
CA ASP A 79 -16.16 -3.33 10.90
C ASP A 79 -15.90 -3.65 9.42
N LYS A 80 -16.85 -3.31 8.55
CA LYS A 80 -16.68 -3.49 7.09
C LYS A 80 -15.49 -2.71 6.55
N LEU A 81 -15.30 -1.46 7.00
CA LEU A 81 -14.16 -0.66 6.56
C LEU A 81 -12.82 -1.25 7.05
N ALA A 82 -12.76 -1.76 8.30
CA ALA A 82 -11.59 -2.47 8.80
C ALA A 82 -11.23 -3.67 7.92
N LEU A 83 -12.23 -4.43 7.46
CA LEU A 83 -12.04 -5.57 6.56
C LEU A 83 -11.55 -5.14 5.16
N CYS A 84 -12.06 -4.03 4.61
CA CYS A 84 -11.57 -3.49 3.33
C CYS A 84 -10.07 -3.16 3.39
N HIS A 85 -9.63 -2.48 4.46
CA HIS A 85 -8.21 -2.18 4.66
C HIS A 85 -7.37 -3.45 4.84
N LEU A 86 -7.87 -4.43 5.60
CA LEU A 86 -7.18 -5.72 5.77
C LEU A 86 -7.05 -6.50 4.45
N GLU A 87 -8.10 -6.48 3.62
CA GLU A 87 -8.06 -7.11 2.30
C GLU A 87 -7.03 -6.41 1.40
N LEU A 88 -6.94 -5.09 1.45
CA LEU A 88 -5.91 -4.34 0.73
C LEU A 88 -4.51 -4.72 1.20
N THR A 89 -4.25 -4.78 2.51
CA THR A 89 -2.96 -5.26 3.06
C THR A 89 -2.57 -6.64 2.53
N ARG A 90 -3.52 -7.56 2.33
CA ARG A 90 -3.24 -8.91 1.80
C ARG A 90 -2.95 -8.95 0.30
N LYS A 91 -3.37 -7.92 -0.43
CA LYS A 91 -3.14 -7.79 -1.89
C LYS A 91 -1.85 -7.03 -2.20
N LEU A 92 -1.32 -6.28 -1.22
CA LEU A 92 -0.04 -5.58 -1.28
C LEU A 92 1.10 -6.51 -0.84
#